data_AF-A0A377FN48-F1
#
_entry.id   AF-A0A377FN48-F1
#
_cell.length_a   1.000
_cell.length_b   1.000
_cell.length_c   1.000
_cell.angle_alpha   90.00
_cell.angle_beta   90.00
_cell.angle_gamma   90.00
#
_symmetry.space_group_name_H-M   'P 1'
#
loop_
_entity.id
_entity.type
_entity.pdbx_description
1 polymer ?
#
loop_
_entity_poly.entity_id
_entity_poly.type
_entity_poly.pdbx_seq_one_letter_code
_entity_poly.pdbx_strand_id
1 'polypeptide(L)'
;MNEYLKEYIELKKNFNAQDGDKASVLALYQFADRLALIEEKEAKEVLVDVYQQLGLMESAFKIFIGLCDKNDRKQIKKLANLQELSNNRGNDFALPRPLTVAEMNARRERLKDLPHFKYHPDPLSTGSFDEGEEKICPCCGNNSKVYYSSFPYCTEDVEYICPTCISNGEAAMKFDASFVQDAEWHGEPNKEKDDELFHRTPGYLSWQGEHWLSCCDDYCAYMGTVGTRELKAMDIADEVLEEYAKRGEFADVEEYLVKDGAICGYLFKCLHCGKYHLYVDAD
;
A
#
# COMPACT_ATOMS: atom_id res chain seq x y z
N MET A 1 -10.66 34.07 -13.85
CA MET A 1 -10.36 32.68 -13.46
C MET A 1 -10.53 31.83 -14.71
N ASN A 2 -9.43 31.29 -15.24
CA ASN A 2 -9.43 30.44 -16.44
C ASN A 2 -10.14 29.10 -16.16
N GLU A 3 -10.42 28.33 -17.20
CA GLU A 3 -11.19 27.08 -17.09
C GLU A 3 -10.43 25.99 -16.31
N TYR A 4 -9.12 25.88 -16.52
CA TYR A 4 -8.25 24.93 -15.81
C TYR A 4 -8.30 25.11 -14.28
N LEU A 5 -8.25 26.36 -13.82
CA LEU A 5 -8.29 26.67 -12.38
C LEU A 5 -9.67 26.37 -11.77
N LYS A 6 -10.76 26.55 -12.53
CA LYS A 6 -12.10 26.16 -12.06
C LYS A 6 -12.20 24.65 -11.86
N GLU A 7 -11.74 23.89 -12.85
CA GLU A 7 -11.74 22.42 -12.79
C GLU A 7 -10.87 21.91 -11.64
N TYR A 8 -9.66 22.48 -11.46
CA TYR A 8 -8.80 22.14 -10.32
C TYR A 8 -9.48 22.38 -8.97
N ILE A 9 -10.19 23.50 -8.81
CA ILE A 9 -10.89 23.82 -7.55
C ILE A 9 -11.97 22.77 -7.24
N GLU A 10 -12.71 22.33 -8.26
CA GLU A 10 -13.73 21.27 -8.11
C GLU A 10 -13.10 19.92 -7.77
N LEU A 11 -12.03 19.54 -8.46
CA LEU A 11 -11.28 18.30 -8.18
C LEU A 11 -10.68 18.31 -6.78
N LYS A 12 -10.08 19.42 -6.36
CA LYS A 12 -9.52 19.59 -5.01
C LYS A 12 -10.60 19.53 -3.93
N LYS A 13 -11.76 20.14 -4.18
CA LYS A 13 -12.90 20.05 -3.26
C LYS A 13 -13.37 18.60 -3.13
N ASN A 14 -13.47 17.86 -4.23
CA ASN A 14 -13.83 16.45 -4.20
C ASN A 14 -12.77 15.61 -3.47
N PHE A 15 -11.49 15.82 -3.76
CA PHE A 15 -10.37 15.17 -3.06
C PHE A 15 -10.45 15.36 -1.55
N ASN A 16 -10.65 16.59 -1.07
CA ASN A 16 -10.77 16.85 0.36
C ASN A 16 -12.06 16.25 0.95
N ALA A 17 -13.17 16.27 0.21
CA ALA A 17 -14.45 15.73 0.68
C ALA A 17 -14.44 14.19 0.79
N GLN A 18 -13.67 13.53 -0.07
CA GLN A 18 -13.45 12.07 -0.06
C GLN A 18 -12.18 11.67 0.69
N ASP A 19 -11.55 12.61 1.39
CA ASP A 19 -10.31 12.39 2.16
C ASP A 19 -9.19 11.67 1.38
N GLY A 20 -9.05 12.05 0.10
CA GLY A 20 -8.03 11.52 -0.80
C GLY A 20 -8.23 10.06 -1.21
N ASP A 21 -9.47 9.60 -1.34
CA ASP A 21 -9.79 8.27 -1.86
C ASP A 21 -9.17 8.00 -3.24
N LYS A 22 -9.12 6.70 -3.62
CA LYS A 22 -8.53 6.28 -4.90
C LYS A 22 -9.19 6.96 -6.11
N ALA A 23 -10.50 7.21 -6.09
CA ALA A 23 -11.17 7.81 -7.22
C ALA A 23 -10.79 9.29 -7.40
N SER A 24 -10.74 10.06 -6.31
CA SER A 24 -10.34 11.47 -6.36
C SER A 24 -8.86 11.66 -6.70
N VAL A 25 -7.97 10.79 -6.21
CA VAL A 25 -6.54 10.80 -6.58
C VAL A 25 -6.38 10.51 -8.08
N LEU A 26 -7.07 9.49 -8.61
CA LEU A 26 -7.02 9.17 -10.04
C LEU A 26 -7.51 10.33 -10.91
N ALA A 27 -8.59 11.01 -10.49
CA ALA A 27 -9.11 12.16 -11.20
C ALA A 27 -8.07 13.31 -11.28
N LEU A 28 -7.33 13.56 -10.20
CA LEU A 28 -6.23 14.53 -10.19
C LEU A 28 -5.09 14.11 -11.14
N TYR A 29 -4.71 12.83 -11.17
CA TYR A 29 -3.70 12.34 -12.12
C TYR A 29 -4.15 12.48 -13.58
N GLN A 30 -5.39 12.11 -13.90
CA GLN A 30 -5.93 12.25 -15.26
C GLN A 30 -6.02 13.72 -15.70
N PHE A 31 -6.32 14.62 -14.76
CA PHE A 31 -6.27 16.05 -15.02
C PHE A 31 -4.84 16.55 -15.25
N ALA A 32 -3.88 16.10 -14.44
CA ALA A 32 -2.47 16.41 -14.61
C ALA A 32 -1.95 15.95 -15.99
N ASP A 33 -2.29 14.73 -16.42
CA ASP A 33 -1.90 14.21 -17.73
C ASP A 33 -2.43 15.09 -18.87
N ARG A 34 -3.68 15.56 -18.78
CA ARG A 34 -4.26 16.48 -19.77
C ARG A 34 -3.52 17.81 -19.80
N LEU A 35 -3.28 18.42 -18.64
CA LEU A 35 -2.56 19.70 -18.56
C LEU A 35 -1.11 19.59 -19.04
N ALA A 36 -0.46 18.45 -18.83
CA ALA A 36 0.93 18.23 -19.25
C ALA A 36 1.12 18.35 -20.77
N LEU A 37 0.08 18.03 -21.56
CA LEU A 37 0.07 18.13 -23.03
C LEU A 37 -0.19 19.55 -23.55
N ILE A 38 -0.59 20.50 -22.68
CA ILE A 38 -0.96 21.86 -23.04
C ILE A 38 0.22 22.80 -22.75
N GLU A 39 0.62 23.62 -23.71
CA GLU A 39 1.77 24.54 -23.59
C GLU A 39 1.39 25.93 -23.05
N GLU A 40 0.10 26.20 -22.86
CA GLU A 40 -0.38 27.47 -22.29
C GLU A 40 0.16 27.68 -20.87
N LYS A 41 0.65 28.90 -20.59
CA LYS A 41 1.24 29.26 -19.30
C LYS A 41 0.28 28.96 -18.15
N GLU A 42 -0.97 29.35 -18.33
CA GLU A 42 -2.08 29.14 -17.39
C GLU A 42 -2.31 27.67 -17.06
N ALA A 43 -2.18 26.77 -18.04
CA ALA A 43 -2.32 25.32 -17.84
C ALA A 43 -1.13 24.77 -17.05
N LYS A 44 0.09 25.21 -17.37
CA LYS A 44 1.30 24.80 -16.64
C LYS A 44 1.31 25.32 -15.20
N GLU A 45 0.79 26.53 -14.94
CA GLU A 45 0.61 27.05 -13.57
C GLU A 45 -0.32 26.18 -12.73
N VAL A 46 -1.47 25.77 -13.29
CA VAL A 46 -2.40 24.86 -12.62
C VAL A 46 -1.80 23.47 -12.44
N LEU A 47 -1.03 22.98 -13.42
CA LEU A 47 -0.34 21.68 -13.32
C LEU A 47 0.64 21.63 -12.13
N VAL A 48 1.35 22.73 -11.85
CA VAL A 48 2.20 22.84 -10.65
C VAL A 48 1.37 22.64 -9.39
N ASP A 49 0.19 23.26 -9.28
CA ASP A 49 -0.68 23.13 -8.10
C ASP A 49 -1.28 21.73 -7.97
N VAL A 50 -1.58 21.05 -9.09
CA VAL A 50 -2.02 19.65 -9.10
C VAL A 50 -0.90 18.73 -8.62
N TYR A 51 0.33 18.91 -9.11
CA TYR A 51 1.48 18.13 -8.65
C TYR A 51 1.78 18.33 -7.18
N GLN A 52 1.68 19.56 -6.67
CA GLN A 52 1.79 19.80 -5.22
C GLN A 52 0.70 19.08 -4.43
N GLN A 53 -0.55 19.08 -4.92
CA GLN A 53 -1.67 18.36 -4.28
C GLN A 53 -1.43 16.84 -4.27
N LEU A 54 -0.80 16.30 -5.31
CA LEU A 54 -0.44 14.89 -5.44
C LEU A 54 0.86 14.51 -4.72
N GLY A 55 1.58 15.45 -4.10
CA GLY A 55 2.87 15.17 -3.44
C GLY A 55 4.08 15.09 -4.39
N LEU A 56 3.89 15.38 -5.69
CA LEU A 56 4.92 15.31 -6.74
C LEU A 56 5.79 16.58 -6.78
N MET A 57 6.57 16.81 -5.71
CA MET A 57 7.29 18.07 -5.50
C MET A 57 8.40 18.33 -6.52
N GLU A 58 9.14 17.30 -6.92
CA GLU A 58 10.16 17.41 -7.97
C GLU A 58 9.53 17.77 -9.32
N SER A 59 8.42 17.12 -9.68
CA SER A 59 7.69 17.40 -10.92
C SER A 59 7.12 18.82 -10.92
N ALA A 60 6.57 19.28 -9.79
CA ALA A 60 6.11 20.65 -9.62
C ALA A 60 7.26 21.67 -9.79
N PHE A 61 8.41 21.42 -9.16
CA PHE A 61 9.58 22.30 -9.25
C PHE A 61 10.13 22.43 -10.68
N LYS A 62 10.29 21.29 -11.39
CA LYS A 62 10.80 21.26 -12.78
C LYS A 62 9.98 22.11 -13.74
N ILE A 63 8.66 22.20 -13.52
CA ILE A 63 7.80 23.09 -14.30
C ILE A 63 7.90 24.52 -13.80
N PHE A 64 7.77 24.74 -12.50
CA PHE A 64 7.64 26.08 -11.93
C PHE A 64 8.91 26.95 -12.11
N ILE A 65 10.10 26.34 -12.16
CA ILE A 65 11.35 27.07 -12.41
C ILE A 65 11.36 27.80 -13.76
N GLY A 66 10.70 27.23 -14.78
CA GLY A 66 10.57 27.85 -16.11
C GLY A 66 9.50 28.94 -16.19
N LEU A 67 8.54 28.96 -15.26
CA LEU A 67 7.41 29.88 -15.24
C LEU A 67 7.61 31.09 -14.33
N CYS A 68 8.48 30.95 -13.31
CA CYS A 68 8.63 31.92 -12.24
C CYS A 68 9.06 33.31 -12.75
N ASP A 69 8.25 34.33 -12.44
CA ASP A 69 8.65 35.73 -12.63
C ASP A 69 9.65 36.15 -11.53
N LYS A 70 10.86 36.50 -11.95
CA LYS A 70 11.95 36.93 -11.06
C LYS A 70 11.68 38.28 -10.37
N ASN A 71 10.66 39.02 -10.80
CA ASN A 71 10.25 40.27 -10.17
C ASN A 71 9.10 40.07 -9.16
N ASP A 72 8.46 38.90 -9.13
CA ASP A 72 7.41 38.57 -8.18
C ASP A 72 7.98 37.85 -6.95
N ARG A 73 8.05 38.59 -5.84
CA ARG A 73 8.55 38.07 -4.55
C ARG A 73 7.77 36.83 -4.06
N LYS A 74 6.47 36.71 -4.34
CA LYS A 74 5.68 35.54 -3.93
C LYS A 74 6.09 34.31 -4.74
N GLN A 75 6.28 34.47 -6.05
CA GLN A 75 6.73 33.38 -6.91
C GLN A 75 8.15 32.95 -6.56
N ILE A 76 9.06 33.88 -6.27
CA ILE A 76 10.42 33.56 -5.79
C ILE A 76 10.35 32.72 -4.51
N LYS A 77 9.48 33.08 -3.54
CA LYS A 77 9.32 32.31 -2.31
C LYS A 77 8.74 30.91 -2.58
N LYS A 78 7.73 30.79 -3.45
CA LYS A 78 7.17 29.49 -3.87
C LYS A 78 8.23 28.63 -4.54
N LEU A 79 9.07 29.21 -5.41
CA LEU A 79 10.14 28.50 -6.09
C LEU A 79 11.18 27.97 -5.11
N ALA A 80 11.64 28.80 -4.16
CA ALA A 80 12.60 28.38 -3.14
C ALA A 80 12.06 27.22 -2.28
N ASN A 81 10.78 27.28 -1.87
CA ASN A 81 10.14 26.21 -1.12
C ASN A 81 9.99 24.92 -1.93
N LEU A 82 9.58 25.00 -3.20
CA LEU A 82 9.50 23.84 -4.08
C LEU A 82 10.88 23.23 -4.34
N GLN A 83 11.91 24.05 -4.48
CA GLN A 83 13.29 23.57 -4.63
C GLN A 83 13.76 22.80 -3.39
N GLU A 84 13.49 23.34 -2.19
CA GLU A 84 13.81 22.67 -0.93
C GLU A 84 13.07 21.34 -0.80
N LEU A 85 11.76 21.32 -1.05
CA LEU A 85 10.96 20.10 -1.03
C LEU A 85 11.43 19.07 -2.06
N SER A 86 11.73 19.52 -3.29
CA SER A 86 12.27 18.66 -4.34
C SER A 86 13.61 18.06 -3.95
N ASN A 87 14.51 18.83 -3.33
CA ASN A 87 15.83 18.33 -2.94
C ASN A 87 15.77 17.36 -1.74
N ASN A 88 14.87 17.62 -0.79
CA ASN A 88 14.78 16.84 0.44
C ASN A 88 13.90 15.60 0.31
N ARG A 89 12.88 15.65 -0.55
CA ARG A 89 11.81 14.64 -0.61
C ARG A 89 11.50 14.14 -2.02
N GLY A 90 12.06 14.73 -3.07
CA GLY A 90 11.78 14.35 -4.45
C GLY A 90 10.28 14.21 -4.73
N ASN A 91 9.88 13.00 -5.10
CA ASN A 91 8.48 12.58 -5.22
C ASN A 91 8.12 11.45 -4.21
N ASP A 92 8.91 11.27 -3.15
CA ASP A 92 8.83 10.11 -2.24
C ASP A 92 7.50 10.04 -1.49
N PHE A 93 6.85 11.19 -1.28
CA PHE A 93 5.54 11.30 -0.64
C PHE A 93 4.40 11.53 -1.64
N ALA A 94 4.62 11.19 -2.92
CA ALA A 94 3.58 11.27 -3.91
C ALA A 94 2.47 10.26 -3.60
N LEU A 95 1.22 10.68 -3.71
CA LEU A 95 0.09 9.77 -3.62
C LEU A 95 0.19 8.74 -4.74
N PRO A 96 0.12 7.43 -4.45
CA PRO A 96 0.27 6.40 -5.47
C PRO A 96 -0.82 6.56 -6.52
N ARG A 97 -0.44 6.49 -7.80
CA ARG A 97 -1.38 6.60 -8.91
C ARG A 97 -2.28 5.36 -8.96
N PRO A 98 -3.59 5.49 -8.74
CA PRO A 98 -4.48 4.35 -8.81
C PRO A 98 -4.63 3.86 -10.25
N LEU A 99 -4.84 2.57 -10.43
CA LEU A 99 -5.11 1.99 -11.75
C LEU A 99 -6.50 2.42 -12.23
N THR A 100 -6.62 2.65 -13.54
CA THR A 100 -7.92 2.78 -14.20
C THR A 100 -8.65 1.44 -14.23
N VAL A 101 -9.97 1.45 -14.44
CA VAL A 101 -10.77 0.21 -14.56
C VAL A 101 -10.24 -0.72 -15.64
N ALA A 102 -9.78 -0.17 -16.78
CA ALA A 102 -9.19 -0.96 -17.85
C ALA A 102 -7.88 -1.63 -17.42
N GLU A 103 -6.99 -0.88 -16.75
CA GLU A 103 -5.73 -1.41 -16.22
C GLU A 103 -5.95 -2.43 -15.11
N MET A 104 -6.95 -2.21 -14.23
CA MET A 104 -7.36 -3.19 -13.22
C MET A 104 -7.85 -4.49 -13.86
N ASN A 105 -8.67 -4.43 -14.90
CA ASN A 105 -9.15 -5.61 -15.61
C ASN A 105 -8.00 -6.34 -16.32
N ALA A 106 -7.10 -5.61 -16.97
CA ALA A 106 -5.92 -6.18 -17.60
C ALA A 106 -4.99 -6.83 -16.56
N ARG A 107 -4.82 -6.19 -15.39
CA ARG A 107 -4.06 -6.72 -14.25
C ARG A 107 -4.71 -8.01 -13.76
N ARG A 108 -6.02 -8.02 -13.53
CA ARG A 108 -6.76 -9.22 -13.12
C ARG A 108 -6.59 -10.39 -14.09
N GLU A 109 -6.64 -10.13 -15.39
CA GLU A 109 -6.44 -11.17 -16.40
C GLU A 109 -5.00 -11.70 -16.43
N ARG A 110 -3.99 -10.83 -16.26
CA ARG A 110 -2.58 -11.27 -16.17
C ARG A 110 -2.30 -12.10 -14.94
N LEU A 111 -3.02 -11.85 -13.84
CA LEU A 111 -2.74 -12.41 -12.53
C LEU A 111 -3.71 -13.53 -12.13
N LYS A 112 -4.62 -13.91 -13.03
CA LYS A 112 -5.62 -14.97 -12.79
C LYS A 112 -5.00 -16.34 -12.48
N ASP A 113 -3.77 -16.56 -12.96
CA ASP A 113 -3.03 -17.81 -12.82
C ASP A 113 -2.10 -17.78 -11.59
N LEU A 114 -2.11 -16.70 -10.80
CA LEU A 114 -1.39 -16.68 -9.55
C LEU A 114 -2.00 -17.68 -8.56
N PRO A 115 -1.15 -18.33 -7.74
CA PRO A 115 -1.63 -19.22 -6.70
C PRO A 115 -2.51 -18.45 -5.71
N HIS A 116 -3.51 -19.15 -5.20
CA HIS A 116 -4.32 -18.68 -4.09
C HIS A 116 -3.65 -19.06 -2.77
N PHE A 117 -3.54 -18.10 -1.86
CA PHE A 117 -3.01 -18.31 -0.52
C PHE A 117 -4.16 -18.26 0.48
N LYS A 118 -4.34 -19.35 1.24
CA LYS A 118 -5.48 -19.50 2.15
C LYS A 118 -5.54 -18.37 3.18
N TYR A 119 -4.39 -18.03 3.77
CA TYR A 119 -4.32 -17.02 4.83
C TYR A 119 -3.97 -15.63 4.28
N HIS A 120 -3.48 -15.49 3.04
CA HIS A 120 -3.18 -14.17 2.46
C HIS A 120 -3.85 -14.02 1.09
N PRO A 121 -5.19 -13.84 1.04
CA PRO A 121 -5.96 -13.99 -0.20
C PRO A 121 -5.63 -12.97 -1.31
N ASP A 122 -5.14 -11.78 -0.98
CA ASP A 122 -4.76 -10.76 -1.97
C ASP A 122 -3.39 -10.09 -1.67
N PRO A 123 -2.29 -10.86 -1.81
CA PRO A 123 -0.95 -10.42 -1.41
C PRO A 123 -0.35 -9.33 -2.32
N LEU A 124 -0.94 -9.09 -3.49
CA LEU A 124 -0.58 -7.98 -4.36
C LEU A 124 -1.21 -6.66 -3.91
N SER A 125 -2.46 -6.70 -3.44
CA SER A 125 -3.13 -5.49 -2.97
C SER A 125 -2.55 -4.96 -1.66
N THR A 126 -2.00 -5.87 -0.85
CA THR A 126 -1.38 -5.59 0.46
C THR A 126 0.12 -5.26 0.35
N GLY A 127 0.71 -5.39 -0.83
CA GLY A 127 2.12 -5.06 -1.08
C GLY A 127 3.12 -6.13 -0.65
N SER A 128 2.67 -7.36 -0.41
CA SER A 128 3.57 -8.51 -0.17
C SER A 128 4.17 -9.07 -1.45
N PHE A 129 3.54 -8.80 -2.59
CA PHE A 129 4.11 -9.02 -3.91
C PHE A 129 4.15 -7.72 -4.71
N ASP A 130 5.25 -7.55 -5.44
CA ASP A 130 5.43 -6.47 -6.40
C ASP A 130 5.23 -6.96 -7.83
N GLU A 131 4.70 -6.08 -8.67
CA GLU A 131 4.74 -6.22 -10.12
C GLU A 131 5.83 -5.34 -10.71
N GLY A 132 6.73 -5.94 -11.49
CA GLY A 132 7.86 -5.22 -12.05
C GLY A 132 8.37 -5.79 -13.36
N GLU A 133 9.63 -5.44 -13.66
CA GLU A 133 10.36 -6.06 -14.76
C GLU A 133 10.50 -7.56 -14.52
N GLU A 134 10.64 -8.31 -15.62
CA GLU A 134 10.81 -9.76 -15.54
C GLU A 134 12.14 -10.10 -14.86
N LYS A 135 12.08 -10.90 -13.79
CA LYS A 135 13.22 -11.40 -13.02
C LYS A 135 13.22 -12.93 -12.99
N ILE A 136 14.39 -13.52 -12.79
CA ILE A 136 14.55 -14.98 -12.65
C ILE A 136 14.35 -15.35 -11.18
N CYS A 137 13.41 -16.24 -10.89
CA CYS A 137 13.20 -16.74 -9.54
C CYS A 137 14.39 -17.61 -9.10
N PRO A 138 15.04 -17.33 -7.95
CA PRO A 138 16.18 -18.12 -7.48
C PRO A 138 15.78 -19.53 -7.05
N CYS A 139 14.50 -19.80 -6.77
CA CYS A 139 14.00 -21.12 -6.40
C CYS A 139 13.90 -22.04 -7.63
N CYS A 140 13.00 -21.73 -8.57
CA CYS A 140 12.69 -22.58 -9.72
C CYS A 140 13.45 -22.24 -11.01
N GLY A 141 14.13 -21.09 -11.10
CA GLY A 141 14.83 -20.63 -12.30
C GLY A 141 13.92 -20.08 -13.41
N ASN A 142 12.60 -19.99 -13.17
CA ASN A 142 11.66 -19.43 -14.14
C ASN A 142 11.60 -17.90 -14.07
N ASN A 143 11.25 -17.28 -15.19
CA ASN A 143 10.98 -15.86 -15.27
C ASN A 143 9.63 -15.52 -14.64
N SER A 144 9.57 -14.45 -13.85
CA SER A 144 8.36 -13.91 -13.26
C SER A 144 8.37 -12.39 -13.28
N LYS A 145 7.19 -11.80 -13.48
CA LYS A 145 6.95 -10.35 -13.31
C LYS A 145 6.33 -10.00 -11.97
N VAL A 146 6.00 -11.03 -11.18
CA VAL A 146 5.48 -10.91 -9.82
C VAL A 146 6.43 -11.60 -8.87
N TYR A 147 6.84 -10.91 -7.82
CA TYR A 147 7.81 -11.45 -6.88
C TYR A 147 7.61 -10.91 -5.47
N TYR A 148 8.05 -11.70 -4.49
CA TYR A 148 7.94 -11.36 -3.07
C TYR A 148 8.67 -10.06 -2.77
N SER A 149 7.97 -9.13 -2.11
CA SER A 149 8.43 -7.76 -1.85
C SER A 149 9.34 -7.66 -0.63
N SER A 150 9.28 -8.66 0.25
CA SER A 150 10.10 -8.75 1.46
C SER A 150 11.15 -9.84 1.32
N PHE A 151 11.87 -10.09 2.41
CA PHE A 151 12.86 -11.14 2.52
C PHE A 151 12.28 -12.32 3.30
N PRO A 152 12.51 -13.57 2.84
CA PRO A 152 12.25 -14.72 3.68
C PRO A 152 13.16 -14.70 4.93
N TYR A 153 12.66 -15.20 6.05
CA TYR A 153 13.46 -15.49 7.23
C TYR A 153 14.31 -16.73 6.95
N CYS A 154 15.53 -16.50 6.46
CA CYS A 154 16.53 -17.53 6.19
C CYS A 154 17.95 -16.96 6.32
N THR A 155 18.96 -17.81 6.18
CA THR A 155 20.37 -17.39 6.29
C THR A 155 20.93 -16.75 5.02
N GLU A 156 20.25 -16.92 3.89
CA GLU A 156 20.67 -16.41 2.58
C GLU A 156 19.91 -15.13 2.23
N ASP A 157 20.57 -14.18 1.55
CA ASP A 157 19.91 -13.01 1.00
C ASP A 157 19.19 -13.38 -0.32
N VAL A 158 17.92 -13.78 -0.20
CA VAL A 158 17.11 -14.26 -1.34
C VAL A 158 16.03 -13.25 -1.71
N GLU A 159 16.14 -12.70 -2.92
CA GLU A 159 15.15 -11.80 -3.52
C GLU A 159 14.42 -12.45 -4.71
N TYR A 160 13.34 -11.83 -5.17
CA TYR A 160 12.62 -12.21 -6.39
C TYR A 160 12.00 -13.61 -6.39
N ILE A 161 11.64 -14.16 -5.22
CA ILE A 161 10.92 -15.43 -5.12
C ILE A 161 9.54 -15.27 -5.78
N CYS A 162 9.20 -16.17 -6.71
CA CYS A 162 7.91 -16.11 -7.39
C CYS A 162 6.78 -16.67 -6.50
N PRO A 163 5.52 -16.21 -6.69
CA PRO A 163 4.38 -16.68 -5.91
C PRO A 163 4.21 -18.20 -5.91
N THR A 164 4.48 -18.87 -7.04
CA THR A 164 4.34 -20.32 -7.16
C THR A 164 5.25 -21.07 -6.19
N CYS A 165 6.52 -20.66 -6.07
CA CYS A 165 7.49 -21.32 -5.19
C CYS A 165 7.21 -21.08 -3.70
N ILE A 166 6.53 -19.97 -3.34
CA ILE A 166 5.99 -19.79 -2.00
C ILE A 166 4.81 -20.73 -1.80
N SER A 167 3.81 -20.68 -2.70
CA SER A 167 2.57 -21.43 -2.54
C SER A 167 2.75 -22.94 -2.46
N ASN A 168 3.70 -23.52 -3.19
CA ASN A 168 3.98 -24.95 -3.18
C ASN A 168 5.04 -25.37 -2.14
N GLY A 169 5.62 -24.43 -1.39
CA GLY A 169 6.63 -24.68 -0.35
C GLY A 169 8.04 -24.98 -0.87
N GLU A 170 8.29 -24.96 -2.17
CA GLU A 170 9.63 -25.22 -2.73
C GLU A 170 10.65 -24.17 -2.28
N ALA A 171 10.25 -22.91 -2.16
CA ALA A 171 11.13 -21.85 -1.66
C ALA A 171 11.53 -22.08 -0.20
N ALA A 172 10.55 -22.37 0.67
CA ALA A 172 10.79 -22.69 2.07
C ALA A 172 11.76 -23.87 2.22
N MET A 173 11.51 -24.96 1.49
CA MET A 173 12.35 -26.16 1.53
C MET A 173 13.77 -25.91 0.99
N LYS A 174 13.90 -25.15 -0.10
CA LYS A 174 15.20 -24.92 -0.74
C LYS A 174 16.12 -24.03 0.10
N PHE A 175 15.55 -23.01 0.73
CA PHE A 175 16.32 -21.99 1.46
C PHE A 175 16.25 -22.15 2.98
N ASP A 176 15.60 -23.21 3.48
CA ASP A 176 15.31 -23.39 4.91
C ASP A 176 14.66 -22.12 5.51
N ALA A 177 13.62 -21.64 4.81
CA ALA A 177 13.02 -20.34 5.01
C ALA A 177 11.61 -20.41 5.60
N SER A 178 11.28 -19.44 6.46
CA SER A 178 9.88 -19.07 6.74
C SER A 178 9.55 -17.69 6.16
N PHE A 179 8.27 -17.43 5.96
CA PHE A 179 7.77 -16.17 5.40
C PHE A 179 6.99 -15.34 6.43
N VAL A 180 6.69 -15.91 7.59
CA VAL A 180 5.97 -15.26 8.69
C VAL A 180 6.83 -15.40 9.94
N GLN A 181 6.99 -14.31 10.69
CA GLN A 181 7.80 -14.31 11.91
C GLN A 181 7.13 -15.02 13.08
N ASP A 182 5.87 -14.66 13.37
CA ASP A 182 5.15 -15.14 14.53
C ASP A 182 3.64 -15.24 14.28
N ALA A 183 2.96 -16.06 15.08
CA ALA A 183 1.51 -16.21 15.05
C ALA A 183 0.93 -16.63 16.39
N GLU A 184 -0.27 -16.14 16.70
CA GLU A 184 -1.07 -16.65 17.81
C GLU A 184 -1.71 -17.98 17.43
N TRP A 185 -1.59 -18.97 18.31
CA TRP A 185 -2.29 -20.24 18.18
C TRP A 185 -3.01 -20.61 19.47
N HIS A 186 -4.34 -20.74 19.40
CA HIS A 186 -5.20 -21.08 20.54
C HIS A 186 -5.81 -22.48 20.47
N GLY A 187 -5.58 -23.21 19.36
CA GLY A 187 -6.10 -24.57 19.16
C GLY A 187 -5.11 -25.66 19.58
N GLU A 188 -5.47 -26.91 19.29
CA GLU A 188 -4.53 -28.03 19.39
C GLU A 188 -3.42 -27.92 18.33
N PRO A 189 -2.16 -28.30 18.62
CA PRO A 189 -1.05 -28.20 17.67
C PRO A 189 -1.37 -28.84 16.31
N ASN A 190 -1.20 -28.10 15.21
CA ASN A 190 -1.52 -28.56 13.87
C ASN A 190 -0.42 -28.21 12.87
N LYS A 191 0.46 -29.19 12.62
CA LYS A 191 1.60 -29.04 11.71
C LYS A 191 1.23 -28.68 10.28
N GLU A 192 0.07 -29.12 9.78
CA GLU A 192 -0.35 -28.81 8.41
C GLU A 192 -0.75 -27.34 8.29
N LYS A 193 -1.37 -26.78 9.32
CA LYS A 193 -1.74 -25.35 9.35
C LYS A 193 -0.53 -24.46 9.57
N ASP A 194 0.40 -24.90 10.41
CA ASP A 194 1.67 -24.22 10.62
C ASP A 194 2.47 -24.20 9.32
N ASP A 195 2.59 -25.34 8.62
CA ASP A 195 3.29 -25.39 7.33
C ASP A 195 2.63 -24.48 6.28
N GLU A 196 1.29 -24.50 6.18
CA GLU A 196 0.56 -23.63 5.27
C GLU A 196 0.82 -22.14 5.56
N LEU A 197 0.89 -21.74 6.83
CA LEU A 197 1.15 -20.36 7.23
C LEU A 197 2.64 -19.98 7.05
N PHE A 198 3.53 -20.67 7.76
CA PHE A 198 4.92 -20.23 7.88
C PHE A 198 5.75 -20.50 6.62
N HIS A 199 5.43 -21.52 5.83
CA HIS A 199 6.23 -21.91 4.67
C HIS A 199 5.54 -21.66 3.33
N ARG A 200 4.22 -21.55 3.31
CA ARG A 200 3.43 -21.49 2.07
C ARG A 200 2.55 -20.26 1.92
N THR A 201 2.57 -19.34 2.89
CA THR A 201 1.87 -18.05 2.83
C THR A 201 2.89 -16.92 2.84
N PRO A 202 2.81 -15.93 1.93
CA PRO A 202 3.68 -14.77 1.98
C PRO A 202 3.37 -13.92 3.22
N GLY A 203 4.41 -13.47 3.92
CA GLY A 203 4.33 -12.51 5.01
C GLY A 203 3.79 -11.14 4.57
N TYR A 204 3.58 -10.25 5.52
CA TYR A 204 3.12 -8.89 5.29
C TYR A 204 4.09 -7.89 5.91
N LEU A 205 4.23 -6.71 5.28
CA LEU A 205 5.12 -5.68 5.79
C LEU A 205 4.57 -5.10 7.10
N SER A 206 5.42 -5.03 8.12
CA SER A 206 5.11 -4.51 9.46
C SER A 206 6.31 -3.82 10.09
N TRP A 207 6.13 -3.15 11.24
CA TRP A 207 7.19 -2.40 11.92
C TRP A 207 8.05 -3.31 12.80
N GLN A 208 7.43 -4.15 13.64
CA GLN A 208 8.06 -5.04 14.62
C GLN A 208 8.06 -6.52 14.18
N GLY A 209 7.63 -6.82 12.95
CA GLY A 209 7.54 -8.17 12.39
C GLY A 209 6.11 -8.72 12.34
N GLU A 210 5.85 -9.71 11.48
CA GLU A 210 4.51 -10.27 11.34
C GLU A 210 4.06 -10.99 12.60
N HIS A 211 2.81 -10.75 12.98
CA HIS A 211 2.13 -11.43 14.07
C HIS A 211 0.73 -11.84 13.60
N TRP A 212 0.61 -13.10 13.19
CA TRP A 212 -0.61 -13.63 12.57
C TRP A 212 -1.66 -14.02 13.61
N LEU A 213 -2.92 -13.63 13.39
CA LEU A 213 -4.01 -13.94 14.33
C LEU A 213 -4.71 -15.27 13.98
N SER A 214 -5.26 -15.96 14.99
CA SER A 214 -6.08 -17.16 14.83
C SER A 214 -7.47 -17.02 15.46
N CYS A 215 -8.44 -17.74 14.91
CA CYS A 215 -9.82 -17.81 15.40
C CYS A 215 -10.51 -19.08 14.91
N CYS A 216 -11.34 -19.70 15.76
CA CYS A 216 -12.02 -20.97 15.47
C CYS A 216 -11.04 -22.10 15.09
N ASP A 217 -9.98 -22.28 15.89
CA ASP A 217 -8.93 -23.30 15.70
C ASP A 217 -8.25 -23.25 14.32
N ASP A 218 -8.20 -22.08 13.67
CA ASP A 218 -7.56 -21.85 12.37
C ASP A 218 -6.92 -20.47 12.30
N TYR A 219 -5.89 -20.31 11.45
CA TYR A 219 -5.35 -18.98 11.19
C TYR A 219 -6.34 -18.14 10.38
N CYS A 220 -6.40 -16.85 10.68
CA CYS A 220 -7.25 -15.91 9.96
C CYS A 220 -6.64 -15.52 8.60
N ALA A 221 -7.47 -15.04 7.69
CA ALA A 221 -7.00 -14.42 6.46
C ALA A 221 -6.58 -12.97 6.72
N TYR A 222 -5.36 -12.59 6.37
CA TYR A 222 -4.89 -11.21 6.40
C TYR A 222 -5.52 -10.40 5.26
N MET A 223 -6.08 -9.25 5.61
CA MET A 223 -6.89 -8.39 4.73
C MET A 223 -6.16 -7.08 4.36
N GLY A 224 -4.99 -6.82 4.93
CA GLY A 224 -4.22 -5.59 4.71
C GLY A 224 -4.19 -4.65 5.90
N THR A 225 -3.47 -3.55 5.71
CA THR A 225 -3.35 -2.46 6.69
C THR A 225 -4.61 -1.58 6.73
N VAL A 226 -4.95 -1.13 7.93
CA VAL A 226 -6.14 -0.32 8.24
C VAL A 226 -5.83 0.76 9.27
N GLY A 227 -6.52 1.89 9.12
CA GLY A 227 -6.68 2.90 10.17
C GLY A 227 -8.12 2.92 10.68
N THR A 228 -8.39 3.80 11.65
CA THR A 228 -9.75 4.01 12.18
C THR A 228 -10.75 4.36 11.09
N ARG A 229 -10.30 5.10 10.07
CA ARG A 229 -11.12 5.49 8.92
C ARG A 229 -11.59 4.29 8.11
N GLU A 230 -10.68 3.38 7.76
CA GLU A 230 -11.00 2.17 7.00
C GLU A 230 -11.95 1.25 7.79
N LEU A 231 -11.71 1.09 9.09
CA LEU A 231 -12.58 0.31 9.98
C LEU A 231 -14.00 0.88 10.05
N LYS A 232 -14.14 2.22 10.11
CA LYS A 232 -15.44 2.90 10.10
C LYS A 232 -16.14 2.78 8.75
N ALA A 233 -15.41 2.88 7.65
CA ALA A 233 -15.96 2.69 6.31
C ALA A 233 -16.48 1.26 6.08
N MET A 234 -15.93 0.27 6.80
CA MET A 234 -16.36 -1.12 6.80
C MET A 234 -17.47 -1.44 7.81
N ASP A 235 -17.87 -0.48 8.65
CA ASP A 235 -18.87 -0.65 9.72
C ASP A 235 -18.49 -1.75 10.74
N ILE A 236 -17.19 -1.89 11.02
CA ILE A 236 -16.66 -2.89 11.98
C ILE A 236 -15.89 -2.28 13.15
N ALA A 237 -15.65 -0.96 13.13
CA ALA A 237 -14.75 -0.27 14.06
C ALA A 237 -15.05 -0.58 15.53
N ASP A 238 -16.30 -0.44 15.95
CA ASP A 238 -16.68 -0.65 17.36
C ASP A 238 -16.36 -2.09 17.84
N GLU A 239 -16.70 -3.11 17.03
CA GLU A 239 -16.45 -4.51 17.39
C GLU A 239 -14.95 -4.82 17.47
N VAL A 240 -14.18 -4.44 16.45
CA VAL A 240 -12.75 -4.80 16.40
C VAL A 240 -11.91 -4.01 17.41
N LEU A 241 -12.26 -2.76 17.69
CA LEU A 241 -11.53 -1.93 18.65
C LEU A 241 -11.86 -2.34 20.10
N GLU A 242 -13.11 -2.71 20.39
CA GLU A 242 -13.47 -3.24 21.70
C GLU A 242 -12.80 -4.60 21.96
N GLU A 243 -12.70 -5.46 20.94
CA GLU A 243 -11.94 -6.70 21.03
C GLU A 243 -10.46 -6.42 21.28
N TYR A 244 -9.84 -5.55 20.47
CA TYR A 244 -8.43 -5.22 20.59
C TYR A 244 -8.09 -4.61 21.96
N ALA A 245 -8.93 -3.72 22.50
CA ALA A 245 -8.72 -3.10 23.80
C ALA A 245 -8.58 -4.11 24.96
N LYS A 246 -9.13 -5.33 24.82
CA LYS A 246 -9.01 -6.41 25.81
C LYS A 246 -7.59 -6.95 25.92
N ARG A 247 -6.74 -6.74 24.90
CA ARG A 247 -5.31 -7.09 24.93
C ARG A 247 -4.51 -6.20 25.88
N GLY A 248 -4.93 -4.94 26.06
CA GLY A 248 -4.31 -4.00 27.00
C GLY A 248 -2.91 -3.50 26.59
N GLU A 249 -2.58 -3.57 25.30
CA GLU A 249 -1.26 -3.19 24.77
C GLU A 249 -1.15 -1.68 24.50
N PHE A 250 -2.01 -1.15 23.63
CA PHE A 250 -2.09 0.28 23.31
C PHE A 250 -3.42 0.85 23.80
N ALA A 251 -3.37 1.95 24.55
CA ALA A 251 -4.54 2.71 24.96
C ALA A 251 -5.00 3.67 23.85
N ASP A 252 -6.31 3.93 23.78
CA ASP A 252 -6.91 4.94 22.90
C ASP A 252 -6.52 4.81 21.41
N VAL A 253 -6.29 3.57 20.95
CA VAL A 253 -5.82 3.28 19.57
C VAL A 253 -6.70 3.90 18.49
N GLU A 254 -8.00 4.06 18.74
CA GLU A 254 -8.92 4.67 17.79
C GLU A 254 -8.48 6.07 17.35
N GLU A 255 -7.86 6.85 18.23
CA GLU A 255 -7.43 8.22 17.94
C GLU A 255 -6.17 8.28 17.07
N TYR A 256 -5.35 7.22 17.09
CA TYR A 256 -4.01 7.23 16.50
C TYR A 256 -3.82 6.24 15.36
N LEU A 257 -4.78 5.33 15.12
CA LEU A 257 -4.66 4.31 14.09
C LEU A 257 -4.78 4.93 12.68
N VAL A 258 -3.65 4.98 11.98
CA VAL A 258 -3.56 5.49 10.62
C VAL A 258 -3.02 4.37 9.73
N LYS A 259 -3.73 4.10 8.63
CA LYS A 259 -3.27 3.14 7.63
C LYS A 259 -1.89 3.53 7.12
N ASP A 260 -0.95 2.58 7.14
CA ASP A 260 0.45 2.76 6.72
C ASP A 260 1.18 3.88 7.50
N GLY A 261 0.69 4.22 8.70
CA GLY A 261 1.25 5.24 9.57
C GLY A 261 2.16 4.69 10.67
N ALA A 262 2.60 5.59 11.56
CA ALA A 262 3.45 5.26 12.71
C ALA A 262 2.76 4.35 13.74
N ILE A 263 1.43 4.36 13.80
CA ILE A 263 0.61 3.37 14.52
C ILE A 263 -0.37 2.81 13.50
N CYS A 264 -0.18 1.56 13.10
CA CYS A 264 -0.87 0.93 11.98
C CYS A 264 -1.62 -0.32 12.46
N GLY A 265 -2.83 -0.53 11.94
CA GLY A 265 -3.63 -1.72 12.20
C GLY A 265 -3.47 -2.75 11.09
N TYR A 266 -3.45 -4.02 11.45
CA TYR A 266 -3.43 -5.18 10.55
C TYR A 266 -4.73 -5.94 10.73
N LEU A 267 -5.54 -5.98 9.67
CA LEU A 267 -6.86 -6.56 9.74
C LEU A 267 -6.83 -8.04 9.32
N PHE A 268 -7.43 -8.88 10.13
CA PHE A 268 -7.57 -10.31 9.88
C PHE A 268 -9.04 -10.71 9.86
N LYS A 269 -9.39 -11.72 9.05
CA LYS A 269 -10.75 -12.25 8.96
C LYS A 269 -10.75 -13.75 9.23
N CYS A 270 -11.54 -14.20 10.21
CA CYS A 270 -11.72 -15.62 10.47
C CYS A 270 -12.37 -16.31 9.24
N LEU A 271 -11.78 -17.41 8.79
CA LEU A 271 -12.26 -18.19 7.65
C LEU A 271 -13.56 -18.97 7.94
N HIS A 272 -13.90 -19.14 9.23
CA HIS A 272 -15.05 -19.95 9.67
C HIS A 272 -16.24 -19.08 10.07
N CYS A 273 -16.06 -18.16 11.02
CA CYS A 273 -17.14 -17.30 11.50
C CYS A 273 -17.26 -15.97 10.75
N GLY A 274 -16.26 -15.61 9.94
CA GLY A 274 -16.26 -14.36 9.17
C GLY A 274 -16.01 -13.09 9.97
N LYS A 275 -15.80 -13.19 11.29
CA LYS A 275 -15.45 -12.06 12.16
C LYS A 275 -14.10 -11.48 11.79
N TYR A 276 -13.96 -10.19 12.04
CA TYR A 276 -12.71 -9.46 11.87
C TYR A 276 -11.97 -9.36 13.21
N HIS A 277 -10.65 -9.41 13.14
CA HIS A 277 -9.74 -9.29 14.28
C HIS A 277 -8.65 -8.27 13.91
N LEU A 278 -8.19 -7.51 14.90
CA LEU A 278 -7.21 -6.44 14.70
C LEU A 278 -5.94 -6.76 15.48
N TYR A 279 -4.80 -6.56 14.84
CA TYR A 279 -3.51 -6.40 15.49
C TYR A 279 -3.00 -4.98 15.24
N VAL A 280 -2.25 -4.39 16.17
CA VAL A 280 -1.70 -3.03 16.02
C VAL A 280 -0.21 -3.07 16.29
N ASP A 281 0.54 -2.35 15.47
CA ASP A 281 1.98 -2.22 15.59
C ASP A 281 2.42 -0.77 15.40
N ALA A 282 3.62 -0.44 15.86
CA ALA A 282 4.18 0.90 15.79
C ALA A 282 5.67 0.94 15.39
N ASP A 283 6.03 2.03 14.72
CA ASP A 283 7.40 2.46 14.35
C ASP A 283 8.37 2.50 15.55
#